data_AF-A0A954PBA1-F1
#
_entry.id   AF-A0A954PBA1-F1
#
_cell.length_a   1.000
_cell.length_b   1.000
_cell.length_c   1.000
_cell.angle_alpha   90.00
_cell.angle_beta   90.00
_cell.angle_gamma   90.00
#
_symmetry.space_group_name_H-M   'P 1'
#
loop_
_entity.id
_entity.type
_entity.pdbx_description
1 polymer ?
#
loop_
_entity_poly.entity_id
_entity_poly.type
_entity_poly.pdbx_seq_one_letter_code
_entity_poly.pdbx_strand_id
1 'polypeptide(L)'
;MMSNWLHNKPASRQWSKIQLWIFVAFATLFTIVGWAVVRETLAYRTLTTTIAQLRAAGIPTIEAMAAQLDGATHREGSLAWAEVLELATNSWSRQLGANLPYIGSGEIPELTPEASLGWKDKDEVEAYLTQCSPVLETLHSLSSFPAPVWLPLESQGISTPLTYHNNISYANNMLLLDAELALHQRGASRAIRDIQSSLALADAFDWDLLLSTKHASNWTRARTYSMIRRSLQIGLWDEEQLSQLRALVEESATEIESTLPALMKNQLAIQLPLLESGMPWHDNHHNVLFRKLAGLPSVRLSVLEELSSWASLPAAGLNIIVANAERISQENALGWRLNTYSLELDQWYRTILLNFLMTEENRRYTLSAIAVKQYHLKNGQWPEHLEQLESLGLAPDDWLTSWDQKFGYEVEDGVAYLWTYRIPLNPGQVATPDRTIPDIRPDYSSQPNKELFPESTIAIR
;
A
#
# COMPACT_ATOMS: atom_id res chain seq x y z
N MET A 1 -9.42 -93.60 19.65
CA MET A 1 -9.79 -92.75 18.47
C MET A 1 -9.45 -91.27 18.70
N MET A 2 -8.28 -90.95 19.29
CA MET A 2 -8.00 -89.57 19.73
C MET A 2 -6.51 -89.17 19.63
N SER A 3 -5.75 -89.72 18.65
CA SER A 3 -4.29 -89.47 18.53
C SER A 3 -3.81 -88.92 17.18
N ASN A 4 -4.70 -88.58 16.23
CA ASN A 4 -4.29 -88.13 14.88
C ASN A 4 -4.46 -86.62 14.62
N TRP A 5 -4.69 -85.79 15.65
CA TRP A 5 -5.00 -84.36 15.48
C TRP A 5 -3.81 -83.40 15.73
N LEU A 6 -2.57 -83.90 15.85
CA LEU A 6 -1.42 -83.08 16.26
C LEU A 6 -0.31 -82.91 15.21
N HIS A 7 -0.46 -83.34 13.95
CA HIS A 7 0.65 -83.34 12.98
C HIS A 7 0.46 -82.57 11.66
N ASN A 8 -0.60 -81.77 11.52
CA ASN A 8 -0.62 -80.76 10.46
C ASN A 8 0.06 -79.48 10.96
N LYS A 9 1.40 -79.44 10.92
CA LYS A 9 2.12 -78.16 10.92
C LYS A 9 1.68 -77.43 9.64
N PRO A 10 0.96 -76.31 9.71
CA PRO A 10 0.58 -75.57 8.52
C PRO A 10 1.88 -75.24 7.78
N ALA A 11 1.97 -75.65 6.50
CA ALA A 11 3.12 -75.32 5.67
C ALA A 11 3.35 -73.82 5.78
N SER A 12 4.48 -73.43 6.38
CA SER A 12 4.83 -72.03 6.57
C SER A 12 4.94 -71.42 5.19
N ARG A 13 3.89 -70.71 4.77
CA ARG A 13 3.79 -70.06 3.47
C ARG A 13 4.87 -68.98 3.45
N GLN A 14 6.05 -69.31 2.91
CA GLN A 14 7.15 -68.36 2.80
C GLN A 14 6.71 -67.25 1.85
N TRP A 15 6.53 -66.05 2.40
CA TRP A 15 6.24 -64.87 1.59
C TRP A 15 7.42 -64.64 0.65
N SER A 16 7.13 -64.43 -0.63
CA SER A 16 8.19 -64.02 -1.56
C SER A 16 8.70 -62.64 -1.14
N LYS A 17 9.99 -62.33 -1.40
CA LYS A 17 10.57 -61.01 -1.11
C LYS A 17 9.73 -59.85 -1.68
N ILE A 18 9.09 -60.09 -2.84
CA ILE A 18 8.19 -59.14 -3.49
C ILE A 18 6.95 -58.86 -2.64
N GLN A 19 6.31 -59.88 -2.09
CA GLN A 19 5.13 -59.72 -1.23
C GLN A 19 5.46 -58.94 0.05
N LEU A 20 6.65 -59.13 0.62
CA LEU A 20 7.11 -58.37 1.78
C LEU A 20 7.29 -56.88 1.46
N TRP A 21 7.94 -56.53 0.35
CA TRP A 21 8.12 -55.13 -0.06
C TRP A 21 6.79 -54.44 -0.37
N ILE A 22 5.86 -55.14 -1.01
CA ILE A 22 4.50 -54.64 -1.25
C ILE A 22 3.80 -54.34 0.09
N PHE A 23 3.87 -55.26 1.05
CA PHE A 23 3.28 -55.06 2.38
C PHE A 23 3.89 -53.84 3.10
N VAL A 24 5.23 -53.69 3.08
CA VAL A 24 5.92 -52.54 3.69
C VAL A 24 5.51 -51.23 3.03
N ALA A 25 5.40 -51.19 1.69
CA ALA A 25 4.97 -50.00 0.96
C ALA A 25 3.53 -49.61 1.33
N PHE A 26 2.61 -50.58 1.39
CA PHE A 26 1.24 -50.32 1.82
C PHE A 26 1.16 -49.88 3.28
N ALA A 27 1.85 -50.54 4.21
CA ALA A 27 1.89 -50.16 5.62
C ALA A 27 2.42 -48.72 5.81
N THR A 28 3.46 -48.35 5.05
CA THR A 28 4.01 -46.99 5.04
C THR A 28 2.99 -45.99 4.51
N LEU A 29 2.34 -46.29 3.38
CA LEU A 29 1.30 -45.44 2.81
C LEU A 29 0.12 -45.25 3.78
N PHE A 30 -0.37 -46.33 4.39
CA PHE A 30 -1.45 -46.26 5.39
C PHE A 30 -1.04 -45.44 6.61
N THR A 31 0.22 -45.54 7.05
CA THR A 31 0.73 -44.73 8.16
C THR A 31 0.76 -43.24 7.79
N ILE A 32 1.24 -42.89 6.59
CA ILE A 32 1.28 -41.51 6.10
C ILE A 32 -0.14 -40.96 5.95
N VAL A 33 -1.06 -41.71 5.34
CA VAL A 33 -2.46 -41.30 5.16
C VAL A 33 -3.17 -41.17 6.51
N GLY A 34 -2.98 -42.14 7.42
CA GLY A 34 -3.56 -42.09 8.76
C GLY A 34 -3.07 -40.89 9.56
N TRP A 35 -1.76 -40.61 9.52
CA TRP A 35 -1.18 -39.42 10.12
C TRP A 35 -1.73 -38.12 9.51
N ALA A 36 -1.85 -38.05 8.18
CA ALA A 36 -2.42 -36.89 7.50
C ALA A 36 -3.89 -36.66 7.89
N VAL A 37 -4.72 -37.71 7.94
CA VAL A 37 -6.12 -37.61 8.37
C VAL A 37 -6.24 -37.11 9.81
N VAL A 38 -5.43 -37.66 10.72
CA VAL A 38 -5.41 -37.20 12.13
C VAL A 38 -4.98 -35.73 12.21
N ARG A 39 -3.92 -35.34 11.49
CA ARG A 39 -3.45 -33.96 11.43
C ARG A 39 -4.53 -33.00 10.93
N GLU A 40 -5.18 -33.31 9.81
CA GLU A 40 -6.22 -32.45 9.24
C GLU A 40 -7.48 -32.39 10.12
N THR A 41 -7.81 -33.49 10.81
CA THR A 41 -8.93 -33.51 11.77
C THR A 41 -8.65 -32.61 12.98
N LEU A 42 -7.44 -32.68 13.53
CA LEU A 42 -7.02 -31.81 14.63
C LEU A 42 -6.98 -30.35 14.18
N ALA A 43 -6.40 -30.07 13.01
CA ALA A 43 -6.36 -28.72 12.46
C ALA A 43 -7.75 -28.13 12.22
N TYR A 44 -8.70 -28.92 11.72
CA TYR A 44 -10.09 -28.49 11.55
C TYR A 44 -10.76 -28.13 12.89
N ARG A 45 -10.55 -28.94 13.94
CA ARG A 45 -11.08 -28.65 15.28
C ARG A 45 -10.47 -27.38 15.88
N THR A 46 -9.16 -27.21 15.73
CA THR A 46 -8.48 -25.99 16.17
C THR A 46 -8.99 -24.79 15.40
N LEU A 47 -9.03 -24.86 14.07
CA LEU A 47 -9.53 -23.79 13.19
C LEU A 47 -10.93 -23.33 13.60
N THR A 48 -11.88 -24.27 13.71
CA THR A 48 -13.27 -23.95 14.10
C THR A 48 -13.37 -23.36 15.50
N THR A 49 -12.58 -23.87 16.45
CA THR A 49 -12.52 -23.32 17.82
C THR A 49 -11.96 -21.90 17.83
N THR A 50 -10.86 -21.65 17.12
CA THR A 50 -10.22 -20.34 17.03
C THR A 50 -11.13 -19.31 16.35
N ILE A 51 -11.80 -19.68 15.25
CA ILE A 51 -12.79 -18.80 14.58
C ILE A 51 -13.92 -18.44 15.55
N ALA A 52 -14.44 -19.42 16.30
CA ALA A 52 -15.50 -19.17 17.29
C ALA A 52 -15.02 -18.24 18.43
N GLN A 53 -13.78 -18.41 18.89
CA GLN A 53 -13.17 -17.53 19.90
C GLN A 53 -12.99 -16.10 19.37
N LEU A 54 -12.52 -15.92 18.14
CA LEU A 54 -12.37 -14.61 17.52
C LEU A 54 -13.71 -13.89 17.36
N ARG A 55 -14.77 -14.61 16.97
CA ARG A 55 -16.14 -14.06 16.94
C ARG A 55 -16.62 -13.68 18.34
N ALA A 56 -16.39 -14.52 19.34
CA ALA A 56 -16.74 -14.23 20.73
C ALA A 56 -15.96 -13.04 21.31
N ALA A 57 -14.75 -12.79 20.81
CA ALA A 57 -13.92 -11.62 21.15
C ALA A 57 -14.36 -10.32 20.45
N GLY A 58 -15.44 -10.36 19.66
CA GLY A 58 -16.02 -9.18 19.03
C GLY A 58 -15.34 -8.75 17.74
N ILE A 59 -14.67 -9.65 17.02
CA ILE A 59 -14.27 -9.37 15.63
C ILE A 59 -15.54 -9.02 14.84
N PRO A 60 -15.58 -7.88 14.12
CA PRO A 60 -16.78 -7.43 13.45
C PRO A 60 -17.23 -8.42 12.38
N THR A 61 -18.52 -8.48 12.10
CA THR A 61 -19.03 -9.24 10.95
C THR A 61 -19.00 -8.39 9.69
N ILE A 62 -19.07 -9.02 8.52
CA ILE A 62 -19.15 -8.30 7.24
C ILE A 62 -20.37 -7.38 7.22
N GLU A 63 -21.50 -7.82 7.77
CA GLU A 63 -22.73 -7.03 7.87
C GLU A 63 -22.55 -5.83 8.79
N ALA A 64 -21.85 -5.99 9.91
CA ALA A 64 -21.54 -4.89 10.83
C ALA A 64 -20.62 -3.85 10.17
N MET A 65 -19.62 -4.31 9.42
CA MET A 65 -18.73 -3.44 8.65
C MET A 65 -19.47 -2.70 7.52
N ALA A 66 -20.36 -3.40 6.81
CA ALA A 66 -21.19 -2.79 5.77
C ALA A 66 -22.15 -1.74 6.36
N ALA A 67 -22.76 -2.02 7.51
CA ALA A 67 -23.60 -1.06 8.22
C ALA A 67 -22.81 0.16 8.72
N GLN A 68 -21.55 -0.05 9.18
CA GLN A 68 -20.66 1.03 9.56
C GLN A 68 -20.35 1.94 8.35
N LEU A 69 -20.04 1.36 7.19
CA LEU A 69 -19.80 2.12 5.96
C LEU A 69 -21.05 2.88 5.50
N ASP A 70 -22.20 2.23 5.47
CA ASP A 70 -23.46 2.86 5.05
C ASP A 70 -23.80 4.05 5.96
N GLY A 71 -23.53 3.94 7.26
CA GLY A 71 -23.71 5.03 8.23
C GLY A 71 -22.65 6.14 8.15
N ALA A 72 -21.44 5.84 7.65
CA ALA A 72 -20.33 6.78 7.60
C ALA A 72 -20.15 7.46 6.24
N THR A 73 -20.83 7.00 5.18
CA THR A 73 -20.58 7.45 3.81
C THR A 73 -21.68 8.36 3.25
N HIS A 74 -21.29 9.31 2.41
CA HIS A 74 -22.23 10.21 1.75
C HIS A 74 -22.87 9.54 0.52
N ARG A 75 -24.16 9.19 0.57
CA ARG A 75 -24.83 8.39 -0.49
C ARG A 75 -24.83 9.03 -1.88
N GLU A 76 -25.14 10.31 -1.99
CA GLU A 76 -25.14 11.02 -3.28
C GLU A 76 -23.71 11.15 -3.83
N GLY A 77 -22.76 11.44 -2.94
CA GLY A 77 -21.34 11.50 -3.28
C GLY A 77 -20.84 10.15 -3.78
N SER A 78 -21.25 9.06 -3.13
CA SER A 78 -20.91 7.68 -3.49
C SER A 78 -21.31 7.36 -4.94
N LEU A 79 -22.52 7.71 -5.33
CA LEU A 79 -23.00 7.50 -6.69
C LEU A 79 -22.23 8.36 -7.70
N ALA A 80 -22.03 9.64 -7.39
CA ALA A 80 -21.38 10.58 -8.30
C ALA A 80 -19.89 10.26 -8.49
N TRP A 81 -19.20 9.85 -7.42
CA TRP A 81 -17.83 9.33 -7.49
C TRP A 81 -17.74 8.03 -8.28
N ALA A 82 -18.67 7.08 -8.09
CA ALA A 82 -18.69 5.85 -8.88
C ALA A 82 -18.84 6.15 -10.38
N GLU A 83 -19.73 7.07 -10.75
CA GLU A 83 -19.97 7.46 -12.15
C GLU A 83 -18.73 8.10 -12.78
N VAL A 84 -18.10 9.09 -12.12
CA VAL A 84 -16.93 9.76 -12.69
C VAL A 84 -15.73 8.81 -12.82
N LEU A 85 -15.57 7.85 -11.91
CA LEU A 85 -14.47 6.88 -11.95
C LEU A 85 -14.61 5.90 -13.12
N GLU A 86 -15.83 5.47 -13.42
CA GLU A 86 -16.12 4.69 -14.64
C GLU A 86 -15.86 5.52 -15.90
N LEU A 87 -16.27 6.79 -15.92
CA LEU A 87 -16.01 7.70 -17.04
C LEU A 87 -14.51 7.95 -17.26
N ALA A 88 -13.74 8.13 -16.19
CA ALA A 88 -12.29 8.35 -16.24
C ALA A 88 -11.53 7.16 -16.86
N THR A 89 -12.10 5.95 -16.79
CA THR A 89 -11.47 4.71 -17.27
C THR A 89 -12.04 4.14 -18.56
N ASN A 90 -12.94 4.88 -19.19
CA ASN A 90 -13.50 4.49 -20.47
C ASN A 90 -12.39 4.25 -21.52
N SER A 91 -12.63 3.29 -22.41
CA SER A 91 -11.62 2.77 -23.34
C SER A 91 -11.00 3.84 -24.25
N TRP A 92 -11.79 4.86 -24.64
CA TRP A 92 -11.31 5.97 -25.46
C TRP A 92 -10.26 6.83 -24.73
N SER A 93 -10.47 7.12 -23.45
CA SER A 93 -9.53 7.90 -22.63
C SER A 93 -8.18 7.18 -22.52
N ARG A 94 -8.21 5.86 -22.28
CA ARG A 94 -6.99 5.04 -22.21
C ARG A 94 -6.22 5.01 -23.53
N GLN A 95 -6.91 4.93 -24.66
CA GLN A 95 -6.26 4.89 -25.97
C GLN A 95 -5.60 6.22 -26.33
N LEU A 96 -6.27 7.34 -26.06
CA LEU A 96 -5.73 8.68 -26.33
C LEU A 96 -4.55 9.01 -25.40
N GLY A 97 -4.61 8.58 -24.14
CA GLY A 97 -3.58 8.87 -23.14
C GLY A 97 -2.41 7.88 -23.09
N ALA A 98 -2.39 6.84 -23.92
CA ALA A 98 -1.45 5.72 -23.81
C ALA A 98 0.03 6.13 -23.89
N ASN A 99 0.35 7.24 -24.56
CA ASN A 99 1.70 7.77 -24.71
C ASN A 99 1.96 9.02 -23.87
N LEU A 100 0.97 9.49 -23.10
CA LEU A 100 1.09 10.72 -22.32
C LEU A 100 1.72 10.46 -20.95
N PRO A 101 2.37 11.46 -20.34
CA PRO A 101 2.87 11.35 -18.98
C PRO A 101 1.75 11.07 -17.99
N TYR A 102 2.06 10.35 -16.91
CA TYR A 102 1.13 9.90 -15.85
C TYR A 102 0.02 8.92 -16.27
N ILE A 103 -0.56 9.08 -17.46
CA ILE A 103 -1.65 8.25 -17.98
C ILE A 103 -1.11 6.96 -18.62
N GLY A 104 -0.02 7.07 -19.36
CA GLY A 104 0.56 6.01 -20.17
C GLY A 104 2.06 5.89 -19.99
N SER A 105 2.77 5.60 -21.08
CA SER A 105 4.23 5.40 -21.06
C SER A 105 5.04 6.67 -21.37
N GLY A 106 4.39 7.85 -21.40
CA GLY A 106 5.07 9.12 -21.66
C GLY A 106 6.02 9.50 -20.54
N GLU A 107 7.13 10.14 -20.91
CA GLU A 107 8.12 10.63 -19.95
C GLU A 107 7.60 11.91 -19.27
N ILE A 108 7.69 11.97 -17.94
CA ILE A 108 7.34 13.19 -17.21
C ILE A 108 8.36 14.27 -17.59
N PRO A 109 7.93 15.42 -18.14
CA PRO A 109 8.85 16.46 -18.61
C PRO A 109 9.69 17.01 -17.46
N GLU A 110 10.87 17.56 -17.75
CA GLU A 110 11.63 18.27 -16.73
C GLU A 110 10.94 19.60 -16.37
N LEU A 111 10.76 19.87 -15.08
CA LEU A 111 10.12 21.09 -14.59
C LEU A 111 11.19 22.03 -14.03
N THR A 112 11.92 22.69 -14.93
CA THR A 112 12.85 23.78 -14.59
C THR A 112 12.34 25.11 -15.14
N PRO A 113 12.76 26.26 -14.57
CA PRO A 113 12.42 27.57 -15.11
C PRO A 113 12.70 27.69 -16.61
N GLU A 114 13.80 27.09 -17.09
CA GLU A 114 14.25 27.10 -18.48
C GLU A 114 13.55 26.03 -19.35
N ALA A 115 13.34 24.81 -18.83
CA ALA A 115 12.72 23.71 -19.59
C ALA A 115 11.20 23.85 -19.73
N SER A 116 10.57 24.78 -19.00
CA SER A 116 9.13 25.05 -19.11
C SER A 116 8.65 25.36 -20.54
N LEU A 117 9.56 25.75 -21.44
CA LEU A 117 9.31 26.04 -22.86
C LEU A 117 9.42 24.82 -23.81
N GLY A 118 9.92 23.67 -23.34
CA GLY A 118 10.37 22.55 -24.19
C GLY A 118 9.55 21.26 -24.10
N TRP A 119 8.36 21.27 -23.50
CA TRP A 119 7.57 20.04 -23.36
C TRP A 119 7.08 19.53 -24.72
N LYS A 120 7.76 18.50 -25.23
CA LYS A 120 7.53 17.88 -26.54
C LYS A 120 6.07 17.47 -26.78
N ASP A 121 5.44 16.87 -25.77
CA ASP A 121 4.11 16.28 -25.91
C ASP A 121 2.98 17.26 -25.50
N LYS A 122 3.30 18.55 -25.32
CA LYS A 122 2.36 19.57 -24.84
C LYS A 122 1.09 19.64 -25.66
N ASP A 123 1.18 19.67 -26.99
CA ASP A 123 0.01 19.78 -27.86
C ASP A 123 -0.91 18.55 -27.75
N GLU A 124 -0.33 17.35 -27.60
CA GLU A 124 -1.08 16.11 -27.40
C GLU A 124 -1.76 16.08 -26.03
N VAL A 125 -1.06 16.56 -24.99
CA VAL A 125 -1.59 16.71 -23.63
C VAL A 125 -2.73 17.72 -23.59
N GLU A 126 -2.58 18.88 -24.22
CA GLU A 126 -3.64 19.89 -24.33
C GLU A 126 -4.87 19.34 -25.07
N ALA A 127 -4.68 18.61 -26.16
CA ALA A 127 -5.76 17.97 -26.91
C ALA A 127 -6.47 16.88 -26.08
N TYR A 128 -5.73 16.10 -25.30
CA TYR A 128 -6.29 15.08 -24.40
C TYR A 128 -7.09 15.71 -23.26
N LEU A 129 -6.51 16.70 -22.56
CA LEU A 129 -7.15 17.39 -21.43
C LEU A 129 -8.39 18.18 -21.88
N THR A 130 -8.37 18.74 -23.09
CA THR A 130 -9.55 19.39 -23.70
C THR A 130 -10.70 18.39 -23.85
N GLN A 131 -10.43 17.17 -24.33
CA GLN A 131 -11.45 16.12 -24.45
C GLN A 131 -11.92 15.61 -23.09
N CYS A 132 -11.03 15.62 -22.09
CA CYS A 132 -11.32 15.20 -20.72
C CYS A 132 -11.91 16.30 -19.83
N SER A 133 -12.05 17.53 -20.30
CA SER A 133 -12.54 18.68 -19.52
C SER A 133 -13.84 18.38 -18.76
N PRO A 134 -14.87 17.72 -19.34
CA PRO A 134 -16.08 17.39 -18.61
C PRO A 134 -15.84 16.47 -17.40
N VAL A 135 -14.91 15.52 -17.52
CA VAL A 135 -14.54 14.60 -16.44
C VAL A 135 -13.76 15.35 -15.35
N LEU A 136 -12.81 16.20 -15.73
CA LEU A 136 -12.04 17.02 -14.79
C LEU A 136 -12.95 17.99 -14.02
N GLU A 137 -13.86 18.68 -14.71
CA GLU A 137 -14.86 19.56 -14.08
C GLU A 137 -15.74 18.80 -13.08
N THR A 138 -16.14 17.57 -13.44
CA THR A 138 -16.87 16.69 -12.53
C THR A 138 -16.01 16.36 -11.30
N LEU A 139 -14.77 15.89 -11.49
CA LEU A 139 -13.84 15.61 -10.37
C LEU A 139 -13.65 16.81 -9.44
N HIS A 140 -13.49 18.02 -10.00
CA HIS A 140 -13.40 19.25 -9.21
C HIS A 140 -14.68 19.50 -8.40
N SER A 141 -15.85 19.34 -9.01
CA SER A 141 -17.12 19.54 -8.30
C SER A 141 -17.32 18.53 -7.16
N LEU A 142 -16.86 17.28 -7.35
CA LEU A 142 -17.01 16.22 -6.37
C LEU A 142 -16.14 16.40 -5.13
N SER A 143 -15.08 17.21 -5.21
CA SER A 143 -14.25 17.56 -4.05
C SER A 143 -15.03 18.27 -2.93
N SER A 144 -16.22 18.78 -3.24
CA SER A 144 -17.12 19.41 -2.26
C SER A 144 -18.01 18.42 -1.50
N PHE A 145 -18.12 17.17 -1.95
CA PHE A 145 -18.90 16.16 -1.23
C PHE A 145 -18.19 15.75 0.07
N PRO A 146 -18.94 15.53 1.17
CA PRO A 146 -18.35 14.98 2.38
C PRO A 146 -17.71 13.62 2.12
N ALA A 147 -16.45 13.48 2.53
CA ALA A 147 -15.78 12.20 2.64
C ALA A 147 -16.15 11.50 3.98
N PRO A 148 -16.11 10.17 4.06
CA PRO A 148 -15.84 9.23 2.97
C PRO A 148 -17.07 8.96 2.06
N VAL A 149 -16.83 8.35 0.91
CA VAL A 149 -17.87 7.89 -0.03
C VAL A 149 -17.75 6.40 -0.29
N TRP A 150 -18.86 5.69 -0.45
CA TRP A 150 -18.86 4.24 -0.67
C TRP A 150 -18.72 3.90 -2.15
N LEU A 151 -17.90 2.90 -2.46
CA LEU A 151 -17.95 2.20 -3.75
C LEU A 151 -18.32 0.75 -3.48
N PRO A 152 -19.22 0.15 -4.28
CA PRO A 152 -19.64 -1.23 -4.07
C PRO A 152 -18.44 -2.17 -4.17
N LEU A 153 -17.96 -2.67 -3.03
CA LEU A 153 -16.90 -3.65 -2.98
C LEU A 153 -17.49 -5.07 -2.94
N GLU A 154 -17.18 -5.85 -3.96
CA GLU A 154 -17.30 -7.30 -3.88
C GLU A 154 -16.07 -7.85 -3.17
N SER A 155 -16.13 -7.96 -1.84
CA SER A 155 -15.01 -8.53 -1.09
C SER A 155 -14.85 -10.01 -1.42
N GLN A 156 -13.67 -10.37 -1.94
CA GLN A 156 -13.25 -11.74 -2.21
C GLN A 156 -11.99 -12.08 -1.39
N GLY A 157 -11.88 -11.52 -0.18
CA GLY A 157 -10.69 -11.66 0.66
C GLY A 157 -9.50 -10.88 0.11
N ILE A 158 -8.31 -11.49 0.08
CA ILE A 158 -7.10 -10.83 -0.45
C ILE A 158 -7.13 -10.69 -1.98
N SER A 159 -7.98 -11.47 -2.63
CA SER A 159 -8.22 -11.42 -4.08
C SER A 159 -9.33 -10.45 -4.46
N THR A 160 -9.83 -9.63 -3.51
CA THR A 160 -10.85 -8.61 -3.79
C THR A 160 -10.40 -7.79 -5.00
N PRO A 161 -11.10 -7.88 -6.15
CA PRO A 161 -10.71 -7.14 -7.33
C PRO A 161 -10.81 -5.65 -7.02
N LEU A 162 -9.67 -4.97 -7.11
CA LEU A 162 -9.60 -3.54 -6.86
C LEU A 162 -9.92 -2.76 -8.14
N THR A 163 -11.04 -3.08 -8.80
CA THR A 163 -11.46 -2.41 -10.06
C THR A 163 -11.45 -0.89 -9.87
N TYR A 164 -12.02 -0.44 -8.75
CA TYR A 164 -12.03 0.97 -8.39
C TYR A 164 -10.64 1.54 -8.05
N HIS A 165 -9.68 0.75 -7.59
CA HIS A 165 -8.31 1.25 -7.37
C HIS A 165 -7.65 1.68 -8.68
N ASN A 166 -7.84 0.90 -9.75
CA ASN A 166 -7.39 1.29 -11.08
C ASN A 166 -8.09 2.58 -11.51
N ASN A 167 -9.40 2.69 -11.27
CA ASN A 167 -10.16 3.88 -11.65
C ASN A 167 -9.74 5.13 -10.87
N ILE A 168 -9.51 5.00 -9.56
CA ILE A 168 -8.96 6.06 -8.70
C ILE A 168 -7.58 6.49 -9.23
N SER A 169 -6.74 5.53 -9.58
CA SER A 169 -5.42 5.81 -10.14
C SER A 169 -5.50 6.61 -11.44
N TYR A 170 -6.39 6.21 -12.36
CA TYR A 170 -6.61 6.94 -13.62
C TYR A 170 -7.14 8.36 -13.38
N ALA A 171 -8.15 8.53 -12.54
CA ALA A 171 -8.68 9.84 -12.19
C ALA A 171 -7.61 10.74 -11.56
N ASN A 172 -6.81 10.21 -10.65
CA ASN A 172 -5.68 10.93 -10.07
C ASN A 172 -4.65 11.33 -11.15
N ASN A 173 -4.29 10.41 -12.04
CA ASN A 173 -3.32 10.69 -13.10
C ASN A 173 -3.80 11.80 -14.04
N MET A 174 -5.11 11.90 -14.30
CA MET A 174 -5.68 12.99 -15.09
C MET A 174 -5.54 14.34 -14.39
N LEU A 175 -5.85 14.40 -13.08
CA LEU A 175 -5.68 15.60 -12.27
C LEU A 175 -4.20 16.02 -12.20
N LEU A 176 -3.28 15.07 -12.01
CA LEU A 176 -1.85 15.35 -11.97
C LEU A 176 -1.31 15.79 -13.34
N LEU A 177 -1.82 15.26 -14.44
CA LEU A 177 -1.46 15.71 -15.78
C LEU A 177 -1.95 17.15 -16.05
N ASP A 178 -3.16 17.50 -15.61
CA ASP A 178 -3.69 18.87 -15.72
C ASP A 178 -2.86 19.85 -14.87
N ALA A 179 -2.53 19.45 -13.64
CA ALA A 179 -1.66 20.22 -12.75
C ALA A 179 -0.28 20.46 -13.40
N GLU A 180 0.31 19.42 -14.00
CA GLU A 180 1.60 19.51 -14.68
C GLU A 180 1.57 20.51 -15.84
N LEU A 181 0.54 20.45 -16.68
CA LEU A 181 0.31 21.43 -17.75
C LEU A 181 0.15 22.83 -17.20
N ALA A 182 -0.61 23.00 -16.11
CA ALA A 182 -0.78 24.28 -15.46
C ALA A 182 0.55 24.84 -14.94
N LEU A 183 1.42 24.02 -14.35
CA LEU A 183 2.75 24.43 -13.88
C LEU A 183 3.65 24.89 -15.04
N HIS A 184 3.67 24.14 -16.15
CA HIS A 184 4.38 24.54 -17.38
C HIS A 184 3.85 25.85 -17.97
N GLN A 185 2.54 26.10 -17.86
CA GLN A 185 1.89 27.34 -18.29
C GLN A 185 1.92 28.46 -17.24
N ARG A 186 2.61 28.26 -16.10
CA ARG A 186 2.66 29.22 -14.96
C ARG A 186 1.27 29.55 -14.37
N GLY A 187 0.30 28.66 -14.51
CA GLY A 187 -1.07 28.79 -14.03
C GLY A 187 -1.26 28.26 -12.59
N ALA A 188 -0.75 28.98 -11.59
CA ALA A 188 -0.76 28.57 -10.19
C ALA A 188 -2.14 28.14 -9.66
N SER A 189 -3.19 28.96 -9.89
CA SER A 189 -4.53 28.67 -9.39
C SER A 189 -5.13 27.38 -9.97
N ARG A 190 -4.85 27.07 -11.23
CA ARG A 190 -5.30 25.82 -11.87
C ARG A 190 -4.59 24.63 -11.24
N ALA A 191 -3.27 24.69 -11.12
CA ALA A 191 -2.48 23.64 -10.49
C ALA A 191 -2.90 23.34 -9.05
N ILE A 192 -3.17 24.37 -8.23
CA ILE A 192 -3.67 24.18 -6.85
C ILE A 192 -5.03 23.50 -6.83
N ARG A 193 -5.96 23.91 -7.69
CA ARG A 193 -7.29 23.28 -7.76
C ARG A 193 -7.20 21.78 -8.08
N ASP A 194 -6.29 21.40 -8.97
CA ASP A 194 -6.09 20.01 -9.36
C ASP A 194 -5.42 19.20 -8.24
N ILE A 195 -4.43 19.78 -7.55
CA ILE A 195 -3.81 19.23 -6.34
C ILE A 195 -4.86 19.01 -5.24
N GLN A 196 -5.72 19.99 -4.98
CA GLN A 196 -6.81 19.90 -4.02
C GLN A 196 -7.79 18.78 -4.37
N SER A 197 -8.19 18.69 -5.64
CA SER A 197 -9.10 17.65 -6.10
C SER A 197 -8.48 16.27 -6.01
N SER A 198 -7.17 16.17 -6.21
CA SER A 198 -6.39 14.92 -6.07
C SER A 198 -6.32 14.44 -4.61
N LEU A 199 -6.18 15.36 -3.65
CA LEU A 199 -6.26 15.02 -2.22
C LEU A 199 -7.69 14.68 -1.80
N ALA A 200 -8.69 15.43 -2.26
CA ALA A 200 -10.10 15.12 -1.99
C ALA A 200 -10.51 13.75 -2.57
N LEU A 201 -9.95 13.36 -3.72
CA LEU A 201 -10.08 12.01 -4.27
C LEU A 201 -9.48 10.95 -3.33
N ALA A 202 -8.33 11.22 -2.70
CA ALA A 202 -7.76 10.31 -1.71
C ALA A 202 -8.65 10.20 -0.46
N ASP A 203 -9.16 11.33 0.05
CA ASP A 203 -10.00 11.39 1.24
C ASP A 203 -11.35 10.69 1.04
N ALA A 204 -11.95 10.83 -0.16
CA ALA A 204 -13.20 10.17 -0.52
C ALA A 204 -13.14 8.64 -0.31
N PHE A 205 -11.96 8.04 -0.52
CA PHE A 205 -11.74 6.59 -0.39
C PHE A 205 -10.97 6.17 0.86
N ASP A 206 -10.85 7.08 1.83
CA ASP A 206 -10.17 6.83 3.09
C ASP A 206 -11.14 6.31 4.17
N TRP A 207 -11.57 5.05 4.04
CA TRP A 207 -12.64 4.49 4.87
C TRP A 207 -12.22 3.99 6.25
N ASP A 208 -10.91 3.95 6.52
CA ASP A 208 -10.31 3.29 7.69
C ASP A 208 -10.87 1.88 7.99
N LEU A 209 -11.39 1.22 6.95
CA LEU A 209 -12.03 -0.09 7.07
C LEU A 209 -11.16 -1.20 6.48
N LEU A 210 -10.65 -1.00 5.27
CA LEU A 210 -9.89 -2.02 4.54
C LEU A 210 -8.48 -1.54 4.25
N LEU A 211 -7.53 -2.46 4.36
CA LEU A 211 -6.13 -2.15 4.05
C LEU A 211 -5.93 -1.79 2.58
N SER A 212 -6.65 -2.43 1.66
CA SER A 212 -6.54 -2.16 0.23
C SER A 212 -7.03 -0.76 -0.16
N THR A 213 -8.11 -0.27 0.47
CA THR A 213 -8.64 1.07 0.21
C THR A 213 -7.76 2.13 0.86
N LYS A 214 -7.28 1.88 2.08
CA LYS A 214 -6.29 2.74 2.74
C LYS A 214 -5.00 2.85 1.92
N HIS A 215 -4.53 1.72 1.37
CA HIS A 215 -3.38 1.70 0.48
C HIS A 215 -3.61 2.54 -0.79
N ALA A 216 -4.80 2.44 -1.41
CA ALA A 216 -5.17 3.25 -2.57
C ALA A 216 -5.12 4.75 -2.25
N SER A 217 -5.74 5.16 -1.15
CA SER A 217 -5.75 6.56 -0.69
C SER A 217 -4.33 7.07 -0.42
N ASN A 218 -3.52 6.29 0.29
CA ASN A 218 -2.14 6.66 0.63
C ASN A 218 -1.22 6.74 -0.60
N TRP A 219 -1.41 5.87 -1.60
CA TRP A 219 -0.71 5.97 -2.87
C TRP A 219 -1.10 7.23 -3.64
N THR A 220 -2.39 7.59 -3.67
CA THR A 220 -2.87 8.84 -4.27
C THR A 220 -2.20 10.04 -3.63
N ARG A 221 -2.23 10.15 -2.28
CA ARG A 221 -1.57 11.24 -1.53
C ARG A 221 -0.07 11.33 -1.81
N ALA A 222 0.64 10.19 -1.78
CA ALA A 222 2.08 10.18 -2.03
C ALA A 222 2.44 10.76 -3.42
N ARG A 223 1.62 10.50 -4.44
CA ARG A 223 1.80 11.08 -5.76
C ARG A 223 1.51 12.58 -5.80
N THR A 224 0.47 13.02 -5.11
CA THR A 224 0.12 14.44 -5.00
C THR A 224 1.21 15.22 -4.26
N TYR A 225 1.74 14.67 -3.17
CA TYR A 225 2.90 15.22 -2.46
C TYR A 225 4.14 15.34 -3.37
N SER A 226 4.39 14.34 -4.20
CA SER A 226 5.46 14.42 -5.20
C SER A 226 5.24 15.55 -6.21
N MET A 227 4.00 15.78 -6.66
CA MET A 227 3.66 16.90 -7.54
C MET A 227 3.88 18.25 -6.86
N ILE A 228 3.47 18.40 -5.60
CA ILE A 228 3.71 19.62 -4.81
C ILE A 228 5.21 19.91 -4.71
N ARG A 229 6.03 18.93 -4.32
CA ARG A 229 7.48 19.12 -4.23
C ARG A 229 8.11 19.47 -5.58
N ARG A 230 7.64 18.86 -6.65
CA ARG A 230 8.10 19.16 -8.02
C ARG A 230 7.76 20.59 -8.42
N SER A 231 6.58 21.08 -8.07
CA SER A 231 6.17 22.46 -8.33
C SER A 231 6.98 23.52 -7.58
N LEU A 232 7.60 23.18 -6.44
CA LEU A 232 8.50 24.08 -5.72
C LEU A 232 9.81 24.37 -6.49
N GLN A 233 10.14 23.56 -7.50
CA GLN A 233 11.36 23.73 -8.30
C GLN A 233 11.31 24.89 -9.30
N ILE A 234 10.11 25.41 -9.60
CA ILE A 234 9.93 26.53 -10.53
C ILE A 234 9.69 27.88 -9.86
N GLY A 235 9.59 27.91 -8.53
CA GLY A 235 9.35 29.13 -7.75
C GLY A 235 8.06 29.86 -8.15
N LEU A 236 7.00 29.11 -8.47
CA LEU A 236 5.74 29.67 -8.96
C LEU A 236 4.86 30.26 -7.85
N TRP A 237 4.95 29.69 -6.65
CA TRP A 237 3.99 29.96 -5.57
C TRP A 237 4.30 31.23 -4.79
N ASP A 238 3.26 32.01 -4.51
CA ASP A 238 3.32 33.09 -3.53
C ASP A 238 3.07 32.59 -2.09
N GLU A 239 3.10 33.50 -1.12
CA GLU A 239 2.95 33.17 0.31
C GLU A 239 1.56 32.61 0.65
N GLU A 240 0.49 33.12 0.02
CA GLU A 240 -0.88 32.66 0.25
C GLU A 240 -1.05 31.23 -0.30
N GLN A 241 -0.56 31.00 -1.51
CA GLN A 241 -0.58 29.70 -2.19
C GLN A 241 0.25 28.65 -1.45
N LEU A 242 1.43 29.01 -0.93
CA LEU A 242 2.22 28.09 -0.11
C LEU A 242 1.51 27.76 1.21
N SER A 243 0.82 28.74 1.81
CA SER A 243 0.03 28.50 3.02
C SER A 243 -1.14 27.55 2.74
N GLN A 244 -1.80 27.69 1.59
CA GLN A 244 -2.83 26.77 1.13
C GLN A 244 -2.30 25.36 0.89
N LEU A 245 -1.17 25.22 0.18
CA LEU A 245 -0.52 23.93 -0.05
C LEU A 245 -0.10 23.26 1.26
N ARG A 246 0.42 24.03 2.22
CA ARG A 246 0.78 23.53 3.54
C ARG A 246 -0.44 22.99 4.28
N ALA A 247 -1.52 23.76 4.36
CA ALA A 247 -2.75 23.35 5.02
C ALA A 247 -3.29 22.02 4.47
N LEU A 248 -3.29 21.88 3.13
CA LEU A 248 -3.72 20.64 2.47
C LEU A 248 -2.90 19.40 2.88
N VAL A 249 -1.58 19.58 3.03
CA VAL A 249 -0.67 18.49 3.43
C VAL A 249 -0.76 18.20 4.94
N GLU A 250 -0.98 19.23 5.77
CA GLU A 250 -1.19 19.08 7.22
C GLU A 250 -2.50 18.34 7.55
N GLU A 251 -3.61 18.74 6.91
CA GLU A 251 -4.93 18.11 7.10
C GLU A 251 -4.94 16.63 6.68
N SER A 252 -4.05 16.24 5.77
CA SER A 252 -3.90 14.87 5.27
C SER A 252 -3.08 13.96 6.21
N ALA A 253 -2.71 14.42 7.40
CA ALA A 253 -1.99 13.61 8.38
C ALA A 253 -2.82 12.37 8.76
N THR A 254 -2.23 11.19 8.57
CA THR A 254 -2.91 9.93 8.89
C THR A 254 -2.48 9.45 10.27
N GLU A 255 -3.45 9.25 11.17
CA GLU A 255 -3.21 8.59 12.46
C GLU A 255 -3.06 7.07 12.28
N ILE A 256 -1.98 6.64 11.63
CA ILE A 256 -1.76 5.22 11.30
C ILE A 256 -1.72 4.37 12.57
N GLU A 257 -1.12 4.88 13.64
CA GLU A 257 -0.95 4.14 14.90
C GLU A 257 -2.28 3.79 15.56
N SER A 258 -3.27 4.68 15.48
CA SER A 258 -4.60 4.47 16.05
C SER A 258 -5.51 3.66 15.11
N THR A 259 -5.36 3.82 13.79
CA THR A 259 -6.21 3.20 12.77
C THR A 259 -5.78 1.78 12.38
N LEU A 260 -4.47 1.48 12.39
CA LEU A 260 -3.94 0.21 11.90
C LEU A 260 -4.49 -1.02 12.63
N PRO A 261 -4.61 -1.05 13.98
CA PRO A 261 -5.17 -2.20 14.66
C PRO A 261 -6.62 -2.49 14.24
N ALA A 262 -7.42 -1.45 13.97
CA ALA A 262 -8.78 -1.59 13.47
C ALA A 262 -8.79 -2.14 12.04
N LEU A 263 -7.94 -1.59 11.15
CA LEU A 263 -7.77 -2.07 9.78
C LEU A 263 -7.39 -3.55 9.71
N MET A 264 -6.45 -3.99 10.56
CA MET A 264 -6.02 -5.39 10.61
C MET A 264 -7.11 -6.32 11.15
N LYS A 265 -7.88 -5.89 12.17
CA LYS A 265 -9.04 -6.64 12.67
C LYS A 265 -10.14 -6.77 11.63
N ASN A 266 -10.42 -5.70 10.90
CA ASN A 266 -11.39 -5.67 9.80
C ASN A 266 -10.95 -6.57 8.64
N GLN A 267 -9.65 -6.55 8.33
CA GLN A 267 -9.08 -7.46 7.34
C GLN A 267 -9.23 -8.91 7.80
N LEU A 268 -8.92 -9.23 9.05
CA LEU A 268 -9.14 -10.57 9.62
C LEU A 268 -10.62 -10.98 9.54
N ALA A 269 -11.55 -10.10 9.92
CA ALA A 269 -12.99 -10.33 9.86
C ALA A 269 -13.45 -10.79 8.48
N ILE A 270 -12.98 -10.13 7.42
CA ILE A 270 -13.30 -10.45 6.03
C ILE A 270 -12.79 -11.84 5.63
N GLN A 271 -11.65 -12.29 6.18
CA GLN A 271 -11.09 -13.60 5.86
C GLN A 271 -11.78 -14.73 6.63
N LEU A 272 -12.45 -14.47 7.76
CA LEU A 272 -13.02 -15.54 8.59
C LEU A 272 -14.06 -16.41 7.85
N PRO A 273 -15.08 -15.86 7.13
CA PRO A 273 -16.02 -16.67 6.38
C PRO A 273 -15.36 -17.50 5.28
N LEU A 274 -14.27 -16.99 4.72
CA LEU A 274 -13.50 -17.65 3.66
C LEU A 274 -12.74 -18.87 4.19
N LEU A 275 -12.10 -18.69 5.34
CA LEU A 275 -11.40 -19.75 6.05
C LEU A 275 -12.37 -20.80 6.59
N GLU A 276 -13.57 -20.42 7.02
CA GLU A 276 -14.58 -21.37 7.51
C GLU A 276 -15.16 -22.23 6.39
N SER A 277 -15.62 -21.60 5.31
CA SER A 277 -16.25 -22.28 4.16
C SER A 277 -15.30 -23.14 3.33
N GLY A 278 -13.98 -23.02 3.57
CA GLY A 278 -12.96 -23.76 2.81
C GLY A 278 -12.80 -23.22 1.39
N MET A 279 -12.90 -21.90 1.26
CA MET A 279 -13.17 -21.23 -0.01
C MET A 279 -12.31 -21.66 -1.20
N PRO A 280 -12.90 -21.69 -2.41
CA PRO A 280 -12.17 -21.69 -3.66
C PRO A 280 -11.60 -20.28 -3.90
N TRP A 281 -10.32 -20.09 -3.59
CA TRP A 281 -9.59 -18.87 -3.97
C TRP A 281 -9.65 -18.68 -5.50
N HIS A 282 -9.82 -17.41 -5.92
CA HIS A 282 -10.14 -17.02 -7.30
C HIS A 282 -9.11 -17.51 -8.34
N ASP A 283 -9.58 -17.66 -9.58
CA ASP A 283 -9.04 -18.48 -10.68
C ASP A 283 -7.68 -18.09 -11.29
N ASN A 284 -6.93 -17.15 -10.72
CA ASN A 284 -5.71 -16.66 -11.37
C ASN A 284 -4.51 -17.61 -11.25
N HIS A 285 -4.53 -18.56 -10.30
CA HIS A 285 -3.53 -19.62 -10.27
C HIS A 285 -4.01 -20.81 -11.10
N HIS A 286 -3.41 -21.00 -12.29
CA HIS A 286 -3.68 -22.13 -13.18
C HIS A 286 -3.39 -23.52 -12.60
N ASN A 287 -2.95 -23.63 -11.33
CA ASN A 287 -2.56 -24.89 -10.73
C ASN A 287 -3.63 -25.43 -9.78
N VAL A 288 -4.47 -26.32 -10.31
CA VAL A 288 -5.54 -27.04 -9.60
C VAL A 288 -5.06 -27.72 -8.32
N LEU A 289 -3.80 -28.19 -8.27
CA LEU A 289 -3.25 -28.84 -7.09
C LEU A 289 -3.13 -27.88 -5.91
N PHE A 290 -2.66 -26.65 -6.15
CA PHE A 290 -2.54 -25.63 -5.09
C PHE A 290 -3.90 -25.26 -4.53
N ARG A 291 -4.93 -25.11 -5.37
CA ARG A 291 -6.31 -24.85 -4.90
C ARG A 291 -6.80 -25.93 -3.94
N LYS A 292 -6.52 -27.21 -4.24
CA LYS A 292 -6.90 -28.32 -3.36
C LYS A 292 -6.12 -28.31 -2.04
N LEU A 293 -4.83 -27.98 -2.09
CA LEU A 293 -4.00 -27.88 -0.89
C LEU A 293 -4.39 -26.67 -0.01
N ALA A 294 -4.77 -25.55 -0.59
CA ALA A 294 -5.23 -24.35 0.12
C ALA A 294 -6.50 -24.61 0.96
N GLY A 295 -7.35 -25.53 0.51
CA GLY A 295 -8.56 -25.93 1.24
C GLY A 295 -8.30 -26.84 2.45
N LEU A 296 -7.09 -27.38 2.59
CA LEU A 296 -6.74 -28.25 3.72
C LEU A 296 -6.89 -27.47 5.04
N PRO A 297 -7.58 -28.03 6.05
CA PRO A 297 -7.71 -27.40 7.37
C PRO A 297 -6.38 -26.92 7.98
N SER A 298 -5.29 -27.68 7.82
CA SER A 298 -3.97 -27.28 8.35
C SER A 298 -3.38 -26.05 7.66
N VAL A 299 -3.62 -25.88 6.36
CA VAL A 299 -3.20 -24.68 5.62
C VAL A 299 -4.05 -23.48 6.03
N ARG A 300 -5.37 -23.66 6.14
CA ARG A 300 -6.29 -22.59 6.60
C ARG A 300 -6.01 -22.15 8.03
N LEU A 301 -5.66 -23.09 8.91
CA LEU A 301 -5.24 -22.78 10.28
C LEU A 301 -3.96 -21.94 10.30
N SER A 302 -2.95 -22.32 9.50
CA SER A 302 -1.71 -21.55 9.38
C SER A 302 -1.97 -20.12 8.87
N VAL A 303 -2.85 -19.95 7.89
CA VAL A 303 -3.26 -18.62 7.41
C VAL A 303 -3.97 -17.83 8.51
N LEU A 304 -4.86 -18.46 9.29
CA LEU A 304 -5.54 -17.79 10.40
C LEU A 304 -4.56 -17.33 11.48
N GLU A 305 -3.59 -18.17 11.85
CA GLU A 305 -2.56 -17.85 12.83
C GLU A 305 -1.71 -16.67 12.36
N GLU A 306 -1.32 -16.65 11.08
CA GLU A 306 -0.60 -15.54 10.48
C GLU A 306 -1.43 -14.25 10.50
N LEU A 307 -2.67 -14.27 10.01
CA LEU A 307 -3.57 -13.11 10.05
C LEU A 307 -3.79 -12.59 11.47
N SER A 308 -3.90 -13.49 12.44
CA SER A 308 -4.03 -13.14 13.85
C SER A 308 -2.76 -12.49 14.40
N SER A 309 -1.57 -12.94 13.96
CA SER A 309 -0.30 -12.31 14.33
C SER A 309 -0.21 -10.88 13.82
N TRP A 310 -0.64 -10.63 12.57
CA TRP A 310 -0.74 -9.29 11.98
C TRP A 310 -1.75 -8.40 12.74
N ALA A 311 -2.92 -8.93 13.07
CA ALA A 311 -3.92 -8.21 13.86
C ALA A 311 -3.52 -7.95 15.32
N SER A 312 -2.49 -8.62 15.81
CA SER A 312 -1.91 -8.42 17.15
C SER A 312 -0.76 -7.42 17.19
N LEU A 313 -0.41 -6.80 16.05
CA LEU A 313 0.60 -5.74 16.02
C LEU A 313 0.25 -4.65 17.04
N PRO A 314 1.20 -4.21 17.87
CA PRO A 314 0.93 -3.19 18.87
C PRO A 314 0.62 -1.85 18.18
N ALA A 315 -0.30 -1.07 18.78
CA ALA A 315 -0.41 0.35 18.50
C ALA A 315 0.85 1.03 19.07
N ALA A 316 1.84 1.24 18.20
CA ALA A 316 3.13 1.83 18.53
C ALA A 316 3.58 2.70 17.35
N GLY A 317 4.73 3.37 17.51
CA GLY A 317 5.42 4.08 16.43
C GLY A 317 5.42 3.32 15.10
N LEU A 318 5.20 4.02 13.99
CA LEU A 318 5.15 3.39 12.65
C LEU A 318 6.43 2.60 12.32
N ASN A 319 7.58 3.12 12.73
CA ASN A 319 8.87 2.43 12.67
C ASN A 319 8.89 1.11 13.47
N ILE A 320 8.29 1.09 14.67
CA ILE A 320 8.15 -0.10 15.52
C ILE A 320 7.19 -1.10 14.88
N ILE A 321 6.09 -0.63 14.28
CA ILE A 321 5.15 -1.47 13.54
C ILE A 321 5.87 -2.18 12.39
N VAL A 322 6.65 -1.45 11.58
CA VAL A 322 7.41 -2.02 10.46
C VAL A 322 8.48 -3.00 10.95
N ALA A 323 9.20 -2.68 12.03
CA ALA A 323 10.17 -3.60 12.62
C ALA A 323 9.52 -4.90 13.15
N ASN A 324 8.34 -4.80 13.75
CA ASN A 324 7.58 -5.97 14.20
C ASN A 324 7.03 -6.80 13.02
N ALA A 325 6.56 -6.14 11.97
CA ALA A 325 6.15 -6.77 10.71
C ALA A 325 7.29 -7.59 10.09
N GLU A 326 8.49 -7.02 10.06
CA GLU A 326 9.70 -7.68 9.60
C GLU A 326 10.02 -8.93 10.45
N ARG A 327 9.95 -8.79 11.78
CA ARG A 327 10.17 -9.90 12.71
C ARG A 327 9.16 -11.04 12.49
N ILE A 328 7.87 -10.71 12.35
CA ILE A 328 6.81 -11.69 12.06
C ILE A 328 7.13 -12.44 10.75
N SER A 329 7.50 -11.70 9.70
CA SER A 329 7.88 -12.28 8.42
C SER A 329 9.06 -13.25 8.53
N GLN A 330 10.12 -12.85 9.25
CA GLN A 330 11.31 -13.68 9.46
C GLN A 330 11.03 -14.92 10.32
N GLU A 331 10.20 -14.79 11.36
CA GLU A 331 9.77 -15.93 12.18
C GLU A 331 8.95 -16.92 11.37
N ASN A 332 8.05 -16.41 10.54
CA ASN A 332 7.31 -17.22 9.58
C ASN A 332 8.30 -17.90 8.62
N ALA A 333 9.35 -17.20 8.16
CA ALA A 333 10.39 -17.69 7.22
C ALA A 333 11.04 -19.01 7.54
N LEU A 334 11.21 -19.28 8.81
CA LEU A 334 11.85 -20.50 9.27
C LEU A 334 10.87 -21.68 9.30
N GLY A 335 9.55 -21.41 9.31
CA GLY A 335 8.48 -22.40 9.39
C GLY A 335 7.94 -22.88 8.03
N TRP A 336 8.03 -22.10 6.96
CA TRP A 336 7.39 -22.43 5.67
C TRP A 336 8.30 -23.17 4.69
N ARG A 337 8.10 -24.49 4.55
CA ARG A 337 8.60 -25.23 3.37
C ARG A 337 7.52 -25.69 2.40
N LEU A 338 6.23 -25.44 2.68
CA LEU A 338 5.12 -25.98 1.87
C LEU A 338 3.91 -25.06 1.64
N ASN A 339 3.87 -23.85 2.21
CA ASN A 339 2.73 -22.94 2.05
C ASN A 339 3.14 -21.66 1.29
N THR A 340 2.91 -21.64 -0.02
CA THR A 340 3.16 -20.43 -0.85
C THR A 340 2.18 -19.30 -0.55
N TYR A 341 1.03 -19.58 0.04
CA TYR A 341 0.01 -18.56 0.33
C TYR A 341 0.40 -17.64 1.48
N SER A 342 1.04 -18.18 2.53
CA SER A 342 1.57 -17.35 3.62
C SER A 342 2.63 -16.37 3.12
N LEU A 343 3.40 -16.76 2.10
CA LEU A 343 4.39 -15.86 1.48
C LEU A 343 3.74 -14.67 0.77
N GLU A 344 2.69 -14.92 -0.02
CA GLU A 344 1.97 -13.86 -0.72
C GLU A 344 1.26 -12.91 0.25
N LEU A 345 0.65 -13.46 1.30
CA LEU A 345 0.02 -12.68 2.37
C LEU A 345 1.02 -11.81 3.11
N ASP A 346 2.11 -12.40 3.61
CA ASP A 346 3.20 -11.69 4.28
C ASP A 346 3.73 -10.53 3.42
N GLN A 347 4.06 -10.81 2.16
CA GLN A 347 4.56 -9.81 1.23
C GLN A 347 3.55 -8.67 1.01
N TRP A 348 2.26 -9.00 0.92
CA TRP A 348 1.20 -8.02 0.73
C TRP A 348 1.04 -7.10 1.96
N TYR A 349 0.96 -7.65 3.18
CA TYR A 349 0.87 -6.87 4.41
C TYR A 349 2.07 -5.94 4.59
N ARG A 350 3.27 -6.47 4.35
CA ARG A 350 4.50 -5.67 4.45
C ARG A 350 4.51 -4.53 3.44
N THR A 351 4.10 -4.80 2.20
CA THR A 351 4.02 -3.76 1.17
C THR A 351 3.08 -2.63 1.59
N ILE A 352 1.93 -2.96 2.19
CA ILE A 352 0.97 -1.97 2.67
C ILE A 352 1.54 -1.16 3.85
N LEU A 353 2.15 -1.82 4.82
CA LEU A 353 2.77 -1.14 5.96
C LEU A 353 3.92 -0.22 5.54
N LEU A 354 4.76 -0.68 4.61
CA LEU A 354 5.80 0.16 4.01
C LEU A 354 5.18 1.34 3.25
N ASN A 355 4.06 1.15 2.57
CA ASN A 355 3.37 2.26 1.92
C ASN A 355 2.83 3.28 2.92
N PHE A 356 2.32 2.86 4.08
CA PHE A 356 1.89 3.78 5.14
C PHE A 356 3.05 4.63 5.65
N LEU A 357 4.18 3.98 5.92
CA LEU A 357 5.44 4.65 6.27
C LEU A 357 5.90 5.63 5.19
N MET A 358 5.95 5.20 3.94
CA MET A 358 6.36 6.07 2.83
C MET A 358 5.42 7.25 2.65
N THR A 359 4.10 7.09 2.83
CA THR A 359 3.15 8.20 2.69
C THR A 359 3.35 9.24 3.78
N GLU A 360 3.58 8.83 5.03
CA GLU A 360 3.86 9.75 6.13
C GLU A 360 5.21 10.46 5.96
N GLU A 361 6.24 9.74 5.54
CA GLU A 361 7.54 10.33 5.19
C GLU A 361 7.42 11.34 4.04
N ASN A 362 6.65 11.01 3.01
CA ASN A 362 6.37 11.93 1.92
C ASN A 362 5.61 13.17 2.38
N ARG A 363 4.71 13.05 3.37
CA ARG A 363 3.97 14.18 3.95
C ARG A 363 4.95 15.13 4.64
N ARG A 364 5.72 14.63 5.60
CA ARG A 364 6.73 15.40 6.37
C ARG A 364 7.76 16.06 5.45
N TYR A 365 8.27 15.31 4.48
CA TYR A 365 9.21 15.81 3.49
C TYR A 365 8.62 16.95 2.65
N THR A 366 7.33 16.85 2.28
CA THR A 366 6.63 17.91 1.54
C THR A 366 6.38 19.14 2.41
N LEU A 367 5.98 18.97 3.66
CA LEU A 367 5.79 20.07 4.60
C LEU A 367 7.07 20.84 4.84
N SER A 368 8.17 20.12 5.08
CA SER A 368 9.50 20.71 5.21
C SER A 368 9.88 21.53 3.98
N ALA A 369 9.65 20.99 2.77
CA ALA A 369 9.93 21.68 1.53
C ALA A 369 9.14 22.98 1.36
N ILE A 370 7.83 22.93 1.64
CA ILE A 370 6.96 24.12 1.60
C ILE A 370 7.43 25.15 2.63
N ALA A 371 7.71 24.71 3.86
CA ALA A 371 8.11 25.57 4.96
C ALA A 371 9.47 26.24 4.70
N VAL A 372 10.44 25.55 4.10
CA VAL A 372 11.71 26.14 3.65
C VAL A 372 11.45 27.30 2.67
N LYS A 373 10.55 27.11 1.70
CA LYS A 373 10.19 28.17 0.74
C LYS A 373 9.47 29.34 1.43
N GLN A 374 8.52 29.05 2.32
CA GLN A 374 7.82 30.08 3.10
C GLN A 374 8.79 30.90 3.96
N TYR A 375 9.75 30.23 4.62
CA TYR A 375 10.77 30.89 5.42
C TYR A 375 11.59 31.87 4.58
N HIS A 376 11.99 31.45 3.37
CA HIS A 376 12.72 32.30 2.44
C HIS A 376 11.93 33.53 2.02
N LEU A 377 10.66 33.37 1.63
CA LEU A 377 9.81 34.50 1.25
C LEU A 377 9.59 35.48 2.41
N LYS A 378 9.41 34.97 3.63
CA LYS A 378 9.15 35.79 4.83
C LYS A 378 10.38 36.53 5.33
N ASN A 379 11.55 35.91 5.29
CA ASN A 379 12.78 36.45 5.91
C ASN A 379 13.77 37.03 4.90
N GLY A 380 13.57 36.82 3.60
CA GLY A 380 14.50 37.22 2.53
C GLY A 380 15.80 36.41 2.48
N GLN A 381 15.90 35.34 3.27
CA GLN A 381 17.04 34.43 3.32
C GLN A 381 16.55 32.99 3.56
N TRP A 382 17.27 32.01 3.02
CA TRP A 382 17.02 30.60 3.32
C TRP A 382 17.30 30.29 4.79
N PRO A 383 16.62 29.30 5.42
CA PRO A 383 16.98 28.89 6.77
C PRO A 383 18.41 28.34 6.79
N GLU A 384 19.14 28.56 7.88
CA GLU A 384 20.48 27.99 8.07
C GLU A 384 20.42 26.50 8.43
N HIS A 385 19.33 26.10 9.07
CA HIS A 385 19.05 24.74 9.53
C HIS A 385 17.53 24.54 9.67
N LEU A 386 17.06 23.30 9.54
CA LEU A 386 15.62 23.00 9.47
C LEU A 386 14.85 23.32 10.76
N GLU A 387 15.50 23.40 11.92
CA GLU A 387 14.84 23.77 13.18
C GLU A 387 14.33 25.22 13.18
N GLN A 388 14.86 26.09 12.30
CA GLN A 388 14.32 27.44 12.14
C GLN A 388 12.88 27.44 11.60
N LEU A 389 12.41 26.31 11.05
CA LEU A 389 11.02 26.13 10.62
C LEU A 389 10.04 26.12 11.82
N GLU A 390 10.52 25.96 13.06
CA GLU A 390 9.73 26.20 14.29
C GLU A 390 9.09 27.60 14.29
N SER A 391 9.77 28.59 13.72
CA SER A 391 9.25 29.97 13.62
C SER A 391 8.02 30.10 12.71
N LEU A 392 7.74 29.06 11.91
CA LEU A 392 6.53 28.93 11.08
C LEU A 392 5.49 28.01 11.73
N GLY A 393 5.73 27.54 12.96
CA GLY A 393 4.79 26.68 13.70
C GLY A 393 4.81 25.21 13.30
N LEU A 394 5.85 24.74 12.60
CA LEU A 394 6.06 23.30 12.42
C LEU A 394 6.56 22.70 13.76
N ALA A 395 6.28 21.43 14.00
CA ALA A 395 6.85 20.66 15.11
C ALA A 395 8.05 19.83 14.64
N PRO A 396 8.94 19.36 15.55
CA PRO A 396 10.05 18.48 15.20
C PRO A 396 9.68 17.32 14.29
N ASP A 397 8.54 16.69 14.54
CA ASP A 397 8.06 15.55 13.76
C ASP A 397 7.74 15.90 12.28
N ASP A 398 7.59 17.18 11.93
CA ASP A 398 7.32 17.63 10.56
C ASP A 398 8.59 17.76 9.70
N TRP A 399 9.77 17.93 10.31
CA TRP A 399 11.07 18.00 9.62
C TRP A 399 12.06 16.90 9.99
N LEU A 400 11.59 15.93 10.78
CA LEU A 400 12.28 14.67 11.03
C LEU A 400 11.59 13.54 10.26
N THR A 401 12.35 12.54 9.84
CA THR A 401 11.82 11.27 9.36
C THR A 401 11.06 10.56 10.47
N SER A 402 10.30 9.53 10.13
CA SER A 402 9.65 8.60 11.07
C SER A 402 10.61 7.79 11.95
N TRP A 403 11.92 7.90 11.71
CA TRP A 403 12.99 7.37 12.55
C TRP A 403 13.72 8.45 13.34
N ASP A 404 13.11 9.63 13.49
CA ASP A 404 13.65 10.77 14.23
C ASP A 404 14.99 11.30 13.66
N GLN A 405 15.23 11.09 12.36
CA GLN A 405 16.42 11.59 11.66
C GLN A 405 16.10 12.88 10.91
N LYS A 406 17.02 13.83 10.88
CA LYS A 406 16.83 15.05 10.08
C LYS A 406 16.87 14.75 8.59
N PHE A 407 16.00 15.39 7.81
CA PHE A 407 16.20 15.48 6.37
C PHE A 407 17.53 16.18 6.07
N GLY A 408 18.17 15.77 4.98
CA GLY A 408 19.37 16.45 4.50
C GLY A 408 18.98 17.78 3.88
N TYR A 409 19.75 18.83 4.18
CA TYR A 409 19.46 20.20 3.78
C TYR A 409 20.75 20.98 3.54
N GLU A 410 20.82 21.69 2.42
CA GLU A 410 21.89 22.64 2.13
C GLU A 410 21.39 23.78 1.24
N VAL A 411 22.13 24.89 1.21
CA VAL A 411 21.89 26.00 0.29
C VAL A 411 23.13 26.20 -0.55
N GLU A 412 22.98 26.12 -1.88
CA GLU A 412 24.06 26.29 -2.84
C GLU A 412 23.57 27.19 -3.98
N ASP A 413 24.38 28.19 -4.36
CA ASP A 413 24.08 29.13 -5.44
C ASP A 413 22.69 29.78 -5.38
N GLY A 414 22.22 30.06 -4.16
CA GLY A 414 20.92 30.69 -3.91
C GLY A 414 19.72 29.75 -4.07
N VAL A 415 19.94 28.44 -4.23
CA VAL A 415 18.92 27.40 -4.28
C VAL A 415 19.02 26.54 -3.03
N ALA A 416 17.90 26.28 -2.36
CA ALA A 416 17.85 25.35 -1.24
C ALA A 416 17.63 23.93 -1.76
N TYR A 417 18.45 22.98 -1.31
CA TYR A 417 18.30 21.56 -1.61
C TYR A 417 17.84 20.83 -0.37
N LEU A 418 16.83 19.98 -0.52
CA LEU A 418 16.34 19.09 0.52
C LEU A 418 16.40 17.66 -0.02
N TRP A 419 16.81 16.69 0.82
CA TRP A 419 16.86 15.28 0.42
C TRP A 419 16.55 14.32 1.57
N THR A 420 16.09 13.13 1.21
CA THR A 420 15.83 12.03 2.14
C THR A 420 16.29 10.69 1.57
N TYR A 421 16.64 9.73 2.43
CA TYR A 421 17.03 8.40 1.97
C TYR A 421 15.87 7.60 1.40
N ARG A 422 16.22 6.71 0.46
CA ARG A 422 15.35 5.61 0.09
C ARG A 422 15.11 4.73 1.30
N ILE A 423 13.85 4.60 1.70
CA ILE A 423 13.43 3.51 2.56
C ILE A 423 13.57 2.24 1.71
N PRO A 424 14.51 1.33 2.03
CA PRO A 424 14.73 0.17 1.19
C PRO A 424 13.44 -0.66 1.15
N LEU A 425 12.83 -0.72 -0.05
CA LEU A 425 11.67 -1.55 -0.32
C LEU A 425 11.99 -3.04 -0.22
N ASN A 426 13.28 -3.40 -0.19
CA ASN A 426 13.69 -4.79 -0.17
C ASN A 426 13.50 -5.41 1.22
N PRO A 427 12.70 -6.50 1.31
CA PRO A 427 12.26 -7.15 2.55
C PRO A 427 13.33 -7.88 3.40
N GLY A 428 14.57 -7.39 3.42
CA GLY A 428 15.65 -7.87 4.28
C GLY A 428 16.77 -6.84 4.45
N GLN A 429 16.54 -5.62 3.95
CA GLN A 429 17.47 -4.50 4.01
C GLN A 429 16.90 -3.34 4.81
N VAL A 430 15.80 -3.55 5.58
CA VAL A 430 15.21 -2.52 6.46
C VAL A 430 16.38 -1.80 7.13
N ALA A 431 16.53 -0.52 6.77
CA ALA A 431 17.69 0.23 7.17
C ALA A 431 17.79 0.12 8.68
N THR A 432 18.93 -0.38 9.16
CA THR A 432 19.22 -0.24 10.58
C THR A 432 19.14 1.26 10.90
N PRO A 433 18.54 1.66 12.04
CA PRO A 433 18.42 3.06 12.47
C PRO A 433 19.74 3.84 12.46
N ASP A 434 20.86 3.12 12.39
CA ASP A 434 22.24 3.61 12.37
C ASP A 434 22.68 4.27 11.04
N ARG A 435 21.80 4.37 10.03
CA ARG A 435 22.12 5.13 8.80
C ARG A 435 21.81 6.61 9.01
N THR A 436 22.78 7.39 9.42
CA THR A 436 22.65 8.85 9.51
C THR A 436 22.55 9.48 8.12
N ILE A 437 21.57 10.38 7.91
CA ILE A 437 21.49 11.21 6.71
C ILE A 437 22.76 12.06 6.62
N PRO A 438 23.47 12.11 5.47
CA PRO A 438 24.70 12.85 5.40
C PRO A 438 24.36 14.33 5.40
N ASP A 439 25.13 15.12 6.15
CA ASP A 439 24.97 16.57 6.19
C ASP A 439 25.30 17.22 4.83
N ILE A 440 26.05 16.52 3.97
CA ILE A 440 26.47 16.99 2.65
C ILE A 440 25.67 16.26 1.58
N ARG A 441 25.12 17.00 0.60
CA ARG A 441 24.41 16.40 -0.53
C ARG A 441 25.33 15.43 -1.27
N PRO A 442 24.89 14.19 -1.52
CA PRO A 442 25.71 13.24 -2.26
C PRO A 442 25.94 13.71 -3.70
N ASP A 443 27.19 13.63 -4.16
CA ASP A 443 27.53 13.87 -5.56
C ASP A 443 27.04 12.71 -6.43
N TYR A 444 25.95 12.95 -7.16
CA TYR A 444 25.31 11.97 -8.03
C TYR A 444 26.06 11.74 -9.35
N SER A 445 27.02 12.61 -9.70
CA SER A 445 27.73 12.50 -10.98
C SER A 445 28.81 11.40 -10.99
N SER A 446 29.25 10.95 -9.81
CA SER A 446 30.45 10.13 -9.65
C SER A 446 30.22 8.69 -9.17
N GLN A 447 29.00 8.23 -8.89
CA GLN A 447 28.77 6.91 -8.29
C GLN A 447 27.85 5.97 -9.11
N PRO A 448 28.31 4.75 -9.46
CA PRO A 448 27.60 3.83 -10.36
C PRO A 448 26.46 3.03 -9.71
N ASN A 449 26.23 3.14 -8.38
CA ASN A 449 25.34 2.24 -7.64
C ASN A 449 24.04 2.92 -7.20
N LYS A 450 23.12 3.17 -8.14
CA LYS A 450 21.84 3.89 -7.95
C LYS A 450 20.92 3.36 -6.83
N GLU A 451 21.18 2.18 -6.27
CA GLU A 451 20.34 1.55 -5.25
C GLU A 451 20.52 2.10 -3.81
N LEU A 452 21.56 2.91 -3.54
CA LEU A 452 21.98 3.30 -2.18
C LEU A 452 21.83 4.82 -1.84
N PHE A 453 21.19 5.62 -2.70
CA PHE A 453 21.21 7.10 -2.59
C PHE A 453 19.86 7.72 -2.16
N PRO A 454 19.83 9.03 -1.79
CA PRO A 454 18.59 9.74 -1.50
C PRO A 454 17.65 9.65 -2.69
N GLU A 455 16.44 9.15 -2.47
CA GLU A 455 15.47 8.83 -3.53
C GLU A 455 14.92 10.09 -4.21
N SER A 456 15.00 11.21 -3.51
CA SER A 456 14.53 12.50 -3.99
C SER A 456 15.36 13.60 -3.38
N THR A 457 16.23 14.21 -4.19
CA THR A 457 16.70 15.57 -3.91
C THR A 457 15.77 16.51 -4.64
N ILE A 458 15.25 17.51 -3.95
CA ILE A 458 14.45 18.58 -4.54
C ILE A 458 15.23 19.89 -4.46
N ALA A 459 15.21 20.65 -5.55
CA ALA A 459 15.74 22.01 -5.60
C ALA A 459 14.58 22.98 -5.35
N ILE A 460 14.59 23.70 -4.26
CA ILE A 460 13.56 24.67 -3.88
C ILE A 460 14.03 26.05 -4.35
N ARG A 461 13.26 26.66 -5.26
CA ARG A 461 13.60 27.95 -5.88
C ARG A 461 12.65 29.04 -5.43
#